data_AF-A0A819FA82-F1
#
_entry.id   AF-A0A819FA82-F1
#
_cell.length_a   1.000
_cell.length_b   1.000
_cell.length_c   1.000
_cell.angle_alpha   90.00
_cell.angle_beta   90.00
_cell.angle_gamma   90.00
#
_symmetry.space_group_name_H-M   'P 1'
#
loop_
_entity.id
_entity.type
_entity.pdbx_description
1 polymer ?
#
loop_
_entity_poly.entity_id
_entity_poly.type
_entity_poly.pdbx_seq_one_letter_code
_entity_poly.pdbx_strand_id
1 'polypeptide(L)'
;MSNSAGLSTVSQLVKQTSLLNNRQYVSAKEGLEFAETAIRTTRSTYSSQQNKLDNSFSIGTLSKDDYDKQTNRLKHQVEIDCAPWEIYVKKLTQLIEHYPSQSETQQNNKRTFNQSSSMKKPHSNLSVSKRSRITFSSSSSDSDTLEPIPPTTQKKSNPIIIKHDSSTNTSPLELSLCSPFSSTPNTIPFTAQTNYITQRIPLQHINEIAAKQIVLLHDEGQLVRWNDVIWRILTYFHVQDLGNIGVQRADQIACIDNLIRTQNKINIYVDSYGYWQTIGTLNELENDLARIFYKNDYNELLLGPIERQPKIEELFRLKHIRNEYIKKDLKTSDVLKYLDQYMTKESVWKTENEINVEHFFKFIAKQIHVKDIYQLGIRMKSAYLARNCIKTMQANQRKTMEIARTELNYILTDLVQKEIENISKIINDKLDNNNQQRKIYASMDPIDIINDLIDFDDK
;
A
#
# COMPACT_ATOMS: atom_id res chain seq x y z
N MET A 1 29.53 -38.95 23.91
CA MET A 1 28.28 -38.26 23.53
C MET A 1 28.51 -36.77 23.62
N SER A 2 28.72 -36.08 22.49
CA SER A 2 28.62 -34.61 22.31
C SER A 2 29.40 -34.24 21.05
N ASN A 3 28.73 -34.10 19.89
CA ASN A 3 29.17 -33.28 18.75
C ASN A 3 28.19 -33.30 17.53
N SER A 4 27.05 -33.98 17.60
CA SER A 4 26.08 -33.96 16.48
C SER A 4 25.05 -32.82 16.53
N ALA A 5 24.92 -32.10 17.65
CA ALA A 5 23.93 -31.02 17.80
C ALA A 5 24.39 -29.66 17.22
N GLY A 6 25.71 -29.42 17.08
CA GLY A 6 26.24 -28.13 16.62
C GLY A 6 26.19 -27.90 15.11
N LEU A 7 26.27 -28.97 14.30
CA LEU A 7 26.32 -28.86 12.83
C LEU A 7 24.94 -28.60 12.19
N SER A 8 23.86 -29.01 12.86
CA SER A 8 22.48 -28.77 12.38
C SER A 8 22.09 -27.29 12.49
N THR A 9 22.47 -26.64 13.58
CA THR A 9 22.15 -25.22 13.85
C THR A 9 22.90 -24.27 12.94
N VAL A 10 24.17 -24.56 12.62
CA VAL A 10 24.97 -23.76 11.67
C VAL A 10 24.46 -23.94 10.24
N SER A 11 24.06 -25.16 9.84
CA SER A 11 23.45 -25.40 8.53
C SER A 11 22.09 -24.69 8.35
N GLN A 12 21.29 -24.62 9.42
CA GLN A 12 20.02 -23.89 9.42
C GLN A 12 20.22 -22.36 9.40
N LEU A 13 21.21 -21.83 10.11
CA LEU A 13 21.59 -20.40 10.07
C LEU A 13 22.14 -19.99 8.70
N VAL A 14 22.96 -20.83 8.06
CA VAL A 14 23.46 -20.59 6.69
C VAL A 14 22.32 -20.65 5.66
N LYS A 15 21.35 -21.56 5.83
CA LYS A 15 20.13 -21.60 5.00
C LYS A 15 19.22 -20.38 5.22
N GLN A 16 19.05 -19.91 6.45
CA GLN A 16 18.24 -18.71 6.73
C GLN A 16 18.91 -17.42 6.22
N THR A 17 20.22 -17.28 6.40
CA THR A 17 20.98 -16.11 5.89
C THR A 17 21.05 -16.09 4.36
N SER A 18 21.24 -17.24 3.70
CA SER A 18 21.16 -17.33 2.23
C SER A 18 19.76 -17.05 1.67
N LEU A 19 18.70 -17.45 2.38
CA LEU A 19 17.32 -17.10 2.00
C LEU A 19 17.01 -15.61 2.17
N LEU A 20 17.53 -14.98 3.22
CA LEU A 20 17.39 -13.53 3.45
C LEU A 20 18.15 -12.73 2.38
N ASN A 21 19.38 -13.14 2.05
CA ASN A 21 20.17 -12.50 1.00
C ASN A 21 19.54 -12.69 -0.39
N ASN A 22 18.98 -13.87 -0.68
CA ASN A 22 18.26 -14.10 -1.94
C ASN A 22 16.97 -13.28 -2.03
N ARG A 23 16.22 -13.10 -0.93
CA ARG A 23 15.03 -12.23 -0.93
C ARG A 23 15.38 -10.75 -1.14
N GLN A 24 16.46 -10.28 -0.52
CA GLN A 24 16.95 -8.90 -0.74
C GLN A 24 17.45 -8.70 -2.17
N TYR A 25 18.13 -9.69 -2.75
CA TYR A 25 18.59 -9.67 -4.14
C TYR A 25 17.42 -9.69 -5.15
N VAL A 26 16.43 -10.56 -4.95
CA VAL A 26 15.23 -10.62 -5.81
C VAL A 26 14.44 -9.31 -5.72
N SER A 27 14.26 -8.76 -4.52
CA SER A 27 13.61 -7.47 -4.31
C SER A 27 14.39 -6.29 -4.95
N ALA A 28 15.72 -6.32 -4.91
CA ALA A 28 16.55 -5.32 -5.57
C ALA A 28 16.44 -5.39 -7.11
N LYS A 29 16.36 -6.60 -7.69
CA LYS A 29 16.19 -6.79 -9.13
C LYS A 29 14.81 -6.35 -9.61
N GLU A 30 13.75 -6.68 -8.86
CA GLU A 30 12.39 -6.19 -9.15
C GLU A 30 12.31 -4.65 -9.03
N GLY A 31 12.98 -4.08 -8.02
CA GLY A 31 13.10 -2.62 -7.87
C GLY A 31 13.85 -1.96 -9.04
N LEU A 32 14.87 -2.63 -9.59
CA LEU A 32 15.62 -2.14 -10.74
C LEU A 32 14.77 -2.14 -12.01
N GLU A 33 14.07 -3.24 -12.30
CA GLU A 33 13.15 -3.32 -13.45
C GLU A 33 12.03 -2.29 -13.37
N PHE A 34 11.48 -2.06 -12.18
CA PHE A 34 10.47 -1.04 -11.95
C PHE A 34 11.00 0.37 -12.23
N ALA A 35 12.18 0.70 -11.70
CA ALA A 35 12.79 2.03 -11.88
C ALA A 35 13.16 2.30 -13.35
N GLU A 36 13.71 1.30 -14.06
CA GLU A 36 13.97 1.43 -15.49
C GLU A 36 12.68 1.60 -16.31
N THR A 37 11.61 0.89 -15.94
CA THR A 37 10.30 1.04 -16.59
C THR A 37 9.75 2.44 -16.37
N ALA A 38 9.84 2.98 -15.16
CA ALA A 38 9.43 4.35 -14.85
C ALA A 38 10.20 5.38 -15.71
N ILE A 39 11.53 5.27 -15.83
CA ILE A 39 12.33 6.15 -16.69
C ILE A 39 11.88 6.05 -18.15
N ARG A 40 11.67 4.84 -18.68
CA ARG A 40 11.23 4.64 -20.07
C ARG A 40 9.85 5.26 -20.32
N THR A 41 8.90 5.05 -19.42
CA THR A 41 7.54 5.61 -19.53
C THR A 41 7.54 7.13 -19.47
N THR A 42 8.31 7.72 -18.55
CA THR A 42 8.48 9.17 -18.45
C THR A 42 9.07 9.75 -19.73
N ARG A 43 10.19 9.20 -20.22
CA ARG A 43 10.81 9.64 -21.49
C ARG A 43 9.88 9.48 -22.70
N SER A 44 9.09 8.40 -22.76
CA SER A 44 8.11 8.19 -23.84
C SER A 44 6.99 9.23 -23.83
N THR A 45 6.53 9.62 -22.63
CA THR A 45 5.50 10.66 -22.48
C THR A 45 6.03 12.02 -22.93
N TYR A 46 7.25 12.38 -22.53
CA TYR A 46 7.89 13.62 -22.97
C TYR A 46 8.25 13.62 -24.46
N SER A 47 8.65 12.49 -25.03
CA SER A 47 8.82 12.35 -26.49
C SER A 47 7.50 12.59 -27.23
N SER A 48 6.39 12.11 -26.69
CA SER A 48 5.05 12.37 -27.26
C SER A 48 4.66 13.85 -27.17
N GLN A 49 5.08 14.56 -26.11
CA GLN A 49 4.87 16.00 -25.98
C GLN A 49 5.75 16.80 -26.94
N GLN A 50 7.02 16.39 -27.14
CA GLN A 50 7.92 17.01 -28.09
C GLN A 50 7.37 16.89 -29.53
N ASN A 51 6.87 15.73 -29.92
CA ASN A 51 6.24 15.54 -31.24
C ASN A 51 5.04 16.48 -31.46
N LYS A 52 4.29 16.82 -30.40
CA LYS A 52 3.19 17.80 -30.50
C LYS A 52 3.73 19.22 -30.73
N LEU A 53 4.80 19.60 -30.04
CA LEU A 53 5.45 20.89 -30.28
C LEU A 53 6.03 21.01 -31.68
N ASP A 54 6.69 19.96 -32.17
CA ASP A 54 7.28 19.92 -33.50
C ASP A 54 6.20 20.06 -34.59
N ASN A 55 5.04 19.41 -34.39
CA ASN A 55 3.88 19.58 -35.25
C ASN A 55 3.30 21.01 -35.20
N SER A 56 3.16 21.60 -34.01
CA SER A 56 2.67 22.97 -33.86
C SER A 56 3.60 24.00 -34.50
N PHE A 57 4.91 23.81 -34.40
CA PHE A 57 5.91 24.64 -35.08
C PHE A 57 5.86 24.47 -36.60
N SER A 58 5.73 23.23 -37.08
CA SER A 58 5.65 22.93 -38.53
C SER A 58 4.41 23.53 -39.20
N ILE A 59 3.28 23.63 -38.49
CA ILE A 59 2.03 24.22 -38.99
C ILE A 59 2.04 25.76 -38.84
N GLY A 60 3.12 26.35 -38.30
CA GLY A 60 3.26 27.81 -38.13
C GLY A 60 2.42 28.40 -37.01
N THR A 61 1.88 27.55 -36.12
CA THR A 61 1.04 27.98 -34.99
C THR A 61 1.85 28.44 -33.78
N LEU A 62 3.17 28.21 -33.79
CA LEU A 62 4.07 28.54 -32.69
C LEU A 62 5.27 29.34 -33.24
N SER A 63 5.60 30.46 -32.61
CA SER A 63 6.79 31.24 -32.93
C SER A 63 8.07 30.46 -32.61
N LYS A 64 9.17 30.75 -33.31
CA LYS A 64 10.47 30.11 -33.08
C LYS A 64 10.97 30.32 -31.65
N ASP A 65 10.84 31.54 -31.12
CA ASP A 65 11.28 31.85 -29.75
C ASP A 65 10.46 31.08 -28.70
N ASP A 66 9.16 30.89 -28.94
CA ASP A 66 8.28 30.13 -28.06
C ASP A 66 8.55 28.62 -28.15
N TYR A 67 8.85 28.11 -29.35
CA TYR A 67 9.24 26.72 -29.57
C TYR A 67 10.54 26.38 -28.81
N ASP A 68 11.57 27.22 -28.93
CA ASP A 68 12.85 27.02 -28.25
C ASP A 68 12.68 27.07 -26.72
N LYS A 69 11.87 28.01 -26.24
CA LYS A 69 11.56 28.13 -24.80
C LYS A 69 10.79 26.93 -24.26
N GLN A 70 9.80 26.43 -24.99
CA GLN A 70 9.01 25.26 -24.57
C GLN A 70 9.81 23.96 -24.66
N THR A 71 10.64 23.80 -25.69
CA THR A 71 11.55 22.65 -25.84
C THR A 71 12.57 22.61 -24.70
N ASN A 72 13.17 23.75 -24.34
CA ASN A 72 14.11 23.80 -23.22
C ASN A 72 13.45 23.52 -21.86
N ARG A 73 12.21 23.98 -21.65
CA ARG A 73 11.43 23.64 -20.45
C ARG A 73 11.14 22.14 -20.35
N LEU A 74 10.73 21.51 -21.47
CA LEU A 74 10.47 20.07 -21.49
C LEU A 74 11.74 19.26 -21.21
N LYS A 75 12.87 19.61 -21.82
CA LYS A 75 14.17 18.96 -21.54
C LYS A 75 14.53 19.05 -20.06
N HIS A 76 14.41 20.23 -19.47
CA HIS A 76 14.69 20.42 -18.05
C HIS A 76 13.74 19.63 -17.15
N GLN A 77 12.46 19.57 -17.50
CA GLN A 77 11.48 18.79 -16.73
C GLN A 77 11.75 17.29 -16.80
N VAL A 78 12.15 16.75 -17.96
CA VAL A 78 12.56 15.35 -18.10
C VAL A 78 13.72 15.02 -17.17
N GLU A 79 14.73 15.90 -17.10
CA GLU A 79 15.88 15.73 -16.21
C GLU A 79 15.46 15.71 -14.74
N ILE A 80 14.60 16.66 -14.32
CA ILE A 80 14.08 16.72 -12.95
C ILE A 80 13.30 15.44 -12.60
N ASP A 81 12.42 14.98 -13.49
CA ASP A 81 11.54 13.85 -13.22
C ASP A 81 12.30 12.51 -13.27
N CYS A 82 13.34 12.39 -14.09
CA CYS A 82 14.15 11.17 -14.22
C CYS A 82 15.28 11.08 -13.19
N ALA A 83 15.82 12.21 -12.71
CA ALA A 83 16.99 12.22 -11.84
C ALA A 83 16.85 11.36 -10.56
N PRO A 84 15.73 11.36 -9.83
CA PRO A 84 15.55 10.49 -8.66
C PRO A 84 15.63 9.00 -9.01
N TRP A 85 15.05 8.61 -10.16
CA TRP A 85 15.06 7.22 -10.63
C TRP A 85 16.44 6.80 -11.12
N GLU A 86 17.17 7.68 -11.80
CA GLU A 86 18.55 7.40 -12.24
C GLU A 86 19.50 7.22 -11.04
N ILE A 87 19.34 8.01 -9.98
CA ILE A 87 20.08 7.83 -8.71
C ILE A 87 19.69 6.49 -8.05
N TYR A 88 18.41 6.14 -8.06
CA TYR A 88 17.91 4.89 -7.50
C TYR A 88 18.43 3.67 -8.26
N VAL A 89 18.40 3.70 -9.60
CA VAL A 89 19.00 2.68 -10.48
C VAL A 89 20.47 2.50 -10.14
N LYS A 90 21.27 3.58 -10.08
CA LYS A 90 22.70 3.49 -9.73
C LYS A 90 22.94 2.80 -8.38
N LYS A 91 22.13 3.12 -7.36
CA LYS A 91 22.24 2.49 -6.03
C LYS A 91 21.86 1.00 -6.07
N LEU A 92 20.81 0.64 -6.79
CA LEU A 92 20.39 -0.76 -6.93
C LEU A 92 21.41 -1.58 -7.73
N THR A 93 21.97 -1.03 -8.81
CA THR A 93 23.04 -1.67 -9.58
C THR A 93 24.27 -1.93 -8.71
N GLN A 94 24.71 -0.94 -7.91
CA GLN A 94 25.81 -1.12 -6.96
C GLN A 94 25.53 -2.21 -5.91
N LEU A 95 24.28 -2.28 -5.43
CA LEU A 95 23.85 -3.28 -4.45
C LEU A 95 23.80 -4.69 -5.06
N ILE A 96 23.37 -4.82 -6.31
CA ILE A 96 23.37 -6.09 -7.06
C ILE A 96 24.81 -6.54 -7.33
N GLU A 97 25.71 -5.62 -7.71
CA GLU A 97 27.13 -5.91 -7.95
C GLU A 97 27.89 -6.35 -6.68
N HIS A 98 27.54 -5.80 -5.52
CA HIS A 98 28.15 -6.19 -4.23
C HIS A 98 27.65 -7.55 -3.69
N TYR A 99 26.50 -8.04 -4.15
CA TYR A 99 25.91 -9.30 -3.70
C TYR A 99 25.57 -10.22 -4.88
N PRO A 100 26.57 -10.73 -5.64
CA PRO A 100 26.31 -11.66 -6.71
C PRO A 100 25.68 -12.95 -6.15
N SER A 101 24.54 -13.35 -6.71
CA SER A 101 23.82 -14.54 -6.29
C SER A 101 24.71 -15.79 -6.41
N GLN A 102 24.80 -16.61 -5.34
CA GLN A 102 25.56 -17.87 -5.34
C GLN A 102 25.02 -18.91 -6.36
N SER A 103 23.86 -18.65 -6.96
CA SER A 103 23.28 -19.48 -8.03
C SER A 103 23.97 -19.32 -9.38
N GLU A 104 24.56 -18.16 -9.71
CA GLU A 104 25.22 -17.95 -11.01
C GLU A 104 26.59 -18.62 -11.10
N THR A 105 27.30 -18.78 -9.97
CA THR A 105 28.58 -19.50 -9.93
C THR A 105 28.42 -21.01 -10.16
N GLN A 106 27.27 -21.59 -9.79
CA GLN A 106 27.00 -23.02 -10.02
C GLN A 106 26.51 -23.33 -11.45
N GLN A 107 25.83 -22.40 -12.13
CA GLN A 107 25.46 -22.58 -13.54
C GLN A 107 26.65 -22.38 -14.49
N ASN A 108 27.58 -21.46 -14.18
CA ASN A 108 28.78 -21.30 -15.00
C ASN A 108 29.76 -22.48 -14.87
N ASN A 109 29.86 -23.12 -13.69
CA ASN A 109 30.65 -24.35 -13.53
C ASN A 109 30.01 -25.58 -14.21
N LYS A 110 28.69 -25.60 -14.43
CA LYS A 110 28.03 -26.64 -15.26
C LYS A 110 28.19 -26.39 -16.77
N ARG A 111 28.37 -25.14 -17.20
CA ARG A 111 28.62 -24.82 -18.62
C ARG A 111 30.06 -25.08 -19.06
N THR A 112 31.05 -24.95 -18.17
CA THR A 112 32.45 -25.26 -18.48
C THR A 112 32.76 -26.76 -18.51
N PHE A 113 31.88 -27.62 -17.99
CA PHE A 113 32.05 -29.08 -18.06
C PHE A 113 31.49 -29.73 -19.34
N ASN A 114 30.65 -29.02 -20.12
CA ASN A 114 29.98 -29.57 -21.31
C ASN A 114 30.51 -29.01 -22.65
N GLN A 115 31.67 -28.34 -22.67
CA GLN A 115 32.27 -27.79 -23.90
C GLN A 115 33.47 -28.56 -24.46
N SER A 116 33.66 -29.83 -24.07
CA SER A 116 34.65 -30.73 -24.68
C SER A 116 34.02 -31.91 -25.42
N SER A 117 33.26 -31.64 -26.49
CA SER A 117 32.97 -32.57 -27.60
C SER A 117 32.15 -31.82 -28.66
N SER A 118 32.78 -31.19 -29.65
CA SER A 118 33.12 -31.76 -30.96
C SER A 118 31.95 -31.90 -31.96
N MET A 119 32.11 -31.16 -33.06
CA MET A 119 31.69 -31.41 -34.45
C MET A 119 30.30 -30.96 -34.97
N LYS A 120 30.40 -29.99 -35.89
CA LYS A 120 29.76 -29.85 -37.21
C LYS A 120 28.27 -29.46 -37.33
N LYS A 121 28.11 -28.18 -37.73
CA LYS A 121 27.11 -27.60 -38.66
C LYS A 121 26.74 -28.54 -39.84
N PRO A 122 25.53 -28.45 -40.48
CA PRO A 122 25.20 -27.26 -41.29
C PRO A 122 23.74 -26.78 -41.40
N HIS A 123 23.69 -25.54 -41.88
CA HIS A 123 22.64 -24.69 -42.44
C HIS A 123 21.35 -25.32 -42.99
N SER A 124 20.21 -24.66 -42.73
CA SER A 124 19.28 -24.24 -43.80
C SER A 124 18.40 -23.06 -43.35
N ASN A 125 18.22 -22.12 -44.28
CA ASN A 125 17.26 -21.01 -44.23
C ASN A 125 15.85 -21.55 -44.51
N LEU A 126 14.81 -21.03 -43.86
CA LEU A 126 13.55 -20.75 -44.55
C LEU A 126 12.66 -19.74 -43.81
N SER A 127 12.03 -18.93 -44.64
CA SER A 127 11.18 -17.77 -44.45
C SER A 127 9.74 -18.07 -44.01
N VAL A 128 9.13 -17.08 -43.35
CA VAL A 128 7.72 -16.61 -43.47
C VAL A 128 6.60 -17.64 -43.29
N SER A 129 5.73 -17.43 -42.28
CA SER A 129 4.28 -17.36 -42.54
C SER A 129 3.50 -16.69 -41.41
N LYS A 130 2.67 -15.71 -41.81
CA LYS A 130 1.66 -15.02 -41.01
C LYS A 130 0.56 -16.03 -40.62
N ARG A 131 0.22 -16.13 -39.34
CA ARG A 131 -0.96 -16.89 -38.88
C ARG A 131 -2.14 -15.96 -38.66
N SER A 132 -3.17 -16.19 -39.46
CA SER A 132 -4.48 -15.57 -39.44
C SER A 132 -5.23 -15.85 -38.13
N ARG A 133 -5.92 -14.81 -37.64
CA ARG A 133 -6.86 -14.83 -36.52
C ARG A 133 -8.19 -15.39 -37.03
N ILE A 134 -8.55 -16.60 -36.60
CA ILE A 134 -9.88 -17.17 -36.82
C ILE A 134 -10.78 -16.69 -35.68
N THR A 135 -11.82 -15.94 -36.04
CA THR A 135 -12.97 -15.61 -35.19
C THR A 135 -13.95 -16.78 -35.24
N PHE A 136 -14.31 -17.34 -34.07
CA PHE A 136 -15.49 -18.20 -33.94
C PHE A 136 -16.63 -17.39 -33.35
N SER A 137 -17.63 -17.13 -34.19
CA SER A 137 -18.98 -16.73 -33.84
C SER A 137 -19.86 -17.99 -33.81
N SER A 138 -20.55 -18.23 -32.70
CA SER A 138 -21.60 -19.23 -32.59
C SER A 138 -22.88 -18.56 -32.11
N SER A 139 -23.87 -18.58 -32.99
CA SER A 139 -25.24 -18.13 -32.84
C SER A 139 -26.18 -19.34 -32.96
N SER A 140 -27.17 -19.43 -32.06
CA SER A 140 -28.52 -20.01 -32.24
C SER A 140 -29.21 -19.92 -30.85
N SER A 141 -30.27 -19.14 -30.63
CA SER A 141 -31.68 -19.37 -31.03
C SER A 141 -32.20 -20.70 -30.45
N ASP A 142 -33.30 -20.81 -29.70
CA ASP A 142 -34.67 -20.29 -29.87
C ASP A 142 -35.40 -20.38 -28.49
N SER A 143 -36.15 -19.35 -28.07
CA SER A 143 -37.59 -19.10 -28.26
C SER A 143 -38.49 -19.73 -27.18
N ASP A 144 -39.26 -18.88 -26.50
CA ASP A 144 -40.67 -19.17 -26.20
C ASP A 144 -41.43 -17.87 -25.89
N THR A 145 -42.62 -17.81 -26.47
CA THR A 145 -43.51 -16.64 -26.63
C THR A 145 -44.74 -16.82 -25.75
N LEU A 146 -45.38 -15.73 -25.35
CA LEU A 146 -46.83 -15.46 -25.14
C LEU A 146 -46.95 -14.34 -24.07
N GLU A 147 -47.20 -13.07 -24.41
CA GLU A 147 -48.41 -12.39 -24.94
C GLU A 147 -49.11 -11.52 -23.86
N PRO A 148 -49.88 -10.46 -24.25
CA PRO A 148 -49.81 -9.13 -23.61
C PRO A 148 -51.15 -8.58 -23.11
N ILE A 149 -51.14 -7.61 -22.18
CA ILE A 149 -52.28 -6.70 -21.91
C ILE A 149 -51.76 -5.30 -21.42
N PRO A 150 -52.56 -4.20 -21.40
CA PRO A 150 -52.46 -3.06 -22.32
C PRO A 150 -52.18 -1.71 -21.58
N PRO A 151 -52.17 -0.54 -22.26
CA PRO A 151 -51.58 0.68 -21.72
C PRO A 151 -52.59 1.55 -20.96
N THR A 152 -52.13 2.22 -19.91
CA THR A 152 -52.88 3.33 -19.28
C THR A 152 -52.13 4.65 -19.45
N THR A 153 -52.90 5.62 -19.91
CA THR A 153 -52.52 6.97 -20.31
C THR A 153 -52.25 7.92 -19.13
N GLN A 154 -51.19 8.70 -19.30
CA GLN A 154 -51.00 10.12 -18.96
C GLN A 154 -51.62 10.69 -17.67
N LYS A 155 -50.75 11.26 -16.81
CA LYS A 155 -50.97 12.62 -16.28
C LYS A 155 -49.64 13.33 -16.00
N LYS A 156 -49.40 14.38 -16.79
CA LYS A 156 -48.43 15.46 -16.52
C LYS A 156 -48.89 16.24 -15.29
N SER A 157 -48.01 16.50 -14.35
CA SER A 157 -48.12 17.63 -13.43
C SER A 157 -46.80 18.40 -13.43
N ASN A 158 -46.88 19.63 -13.93
CA ASN A 158 -45.84 20.63 -13.96
C ASN A 158 -45.53 21.18 -12.55
N PRO A 159 -44.40 21.86 -12.36
CA PRO A 159 -43.87 22.25 -11.05
C PRO A 159 -44.59 23.47 -10.49
N ILE A 160 -44.80 23.46 -9.17
CA ILE A 160 -45.29 24.60 -8.42
C ILE A 160 -44.14 25.61 -8.29
N ILE A 161 -44.30 26.73 -9.00
CA ILE A 161 -43.58 27.98 -8.79
C ILE A 161 -44.26 28.67 -7.59
N ILE A 162 -43.54 28.86 -6.49
CA ILE A 162 -43.90 29.84 -5.46
C ILE A 162 -42.89 30.98 -5.56
N LYS A 163 -43.35 32.08 -6.17
CA LYS A 163 -42.76 33.40 -5.97
C LYS A 163 -43.36 33.99 -4.70
N HIS A 164 -42.51 34.45 -3.78
CA HIS A 164 -42.87 35.46 -2.80
C HIS A 164 -41.76 36.51 -2.79
N ASP A 165 -42.04 37.63 -3.45
CA ASP A 165 -41.41 38.91 -3.15
C ASP A 165 -42.18 39.54 -1.98
N SER A 166 -41.45 40.01 -0.96
CA SER A 166 -41.51 41.38 -0.41
C SER A 166 -41.01 41.43 1.03
N SER A 167 -39.89 42.16 1.16
CA SER A 167 -39.52 43.06 2.25
C SER A 167 -40.44 43.14 3.48
N THR A 168 -39.89 42.83 4.65
CA THR A 168 -40.07 43.69 5.83
C THR A 168 -38.80 43.69 6.69
N ASN A 169 -38.39 44.90 7.04
CA ASN A 169 -37.32 45.23 7.96
C ASN A 169 -37.52 44.57 9.32
N THR A 170 -36.44 44.06 9.93
CA THR A 170 -36.13 44.16 11.38
C THR A 170 -34.84 43.37 11.70
N SER A 171 -33.70 44.05 11.65
CA SER A 171 -32.56 43.78 12.54
C SER A 171 -32.75 44.62 13.83
N PRO A 172 -32.01 44.46 14.94
CA PRO A 172 -30.74 43.73 15.10
C PRO A 172 -30.55 42.99 16.44
N LEU A 173 -29.78 41.90 16.45
CA LEU A 173 -29.04 41.45 17.64
C LEU A 173 -27.69 40.90 17.21
N GLU A 174 -26.75 41.83 16.99
CA GLU A 174 -25.32 41.54 17.04
C GLU A 174 -24.90 41.43 18.51
N LEU A 175 -24.46 40.23 18.91
CA LEU A 175 -23.69 40.06 20.13
C LEU A 175 -22.25 40.46 19.82
N SER A 176 -21.94 41.72 20.16
CA SER A 176 -20.62 42.31 20.12
C SER A 176 -19.66 41.55 21.03
N LEU A 177 -18.62 40.98 20.42
CA LEU A 177 -17.39 40.62 21.13
C LEU A 177 -16.69 41.91 21.50
N CYS A 178 -16.78 42.30 22.78
CA CYS A 178 -15.97 43.36 23.36
C CYS A 178 -14.49 43.01 23.26
N SER A 179 -13.78 43.69 22.36
CA SER A 179 -12.37 44.01 22.50
C SER A 179 -12.22 45.20 23.46
N PRO A 180 -11.55 45.08 24.61
CA PRO A 180 -11.01 46.23 25.30
C PRO A 180 -9.56 46.45 24.85
N PHE A 181 -9.11 47.71 24.91
CA PHE A 181 -7.78 48.24 24.56
C PHE A 181 -7.60 48.81 23.16
N SER A 182 -8.10 50.03 22.95
CA SER A 182 -7.20 51.17 22.66
C SER A 182 -7.87 52.52 22.94
N SER A 183 -7.37 53.20 23.98
CA SER A 183 -7.27 54.66 24.03
C SER A 183 -6.35 55.05 25.19
N THR A 184 -5.23 55.67 24.83
CA THR A 184 -4.44 56.59 25.69
C THR A 184 -5.36 57.76 26.10
N PRO A 185 -5.15 58.46 27.24
CA PRO A 185 -3.86 59.00 27.67
C PRO A 185 -3.60 59.02 29.20
N ASN A 186 -2.33 58.85 29.60
CA ASN A 186 -1.63 59.77 30.49
C ASN A 186 -0.22 59.26 30.78
N THR A 187 0.74 60.10 30.42
CA THR A 187 2.15 59.99 30.75
C THR A 187 2.32 60.03 32.26
N ILE A 188 2.60 58.87 32.86
CA ILE A 188 3.30 58.75 34.13
C ILE A 188 4.58 58.00 33.80
N PRO A 189 5.78 58.53 34.09
CA PRO A 189 7.01 57.81 33.84
C PRO A 189 7.11 56.67 34.85
N PHE A 190 6.67 55.48 34.46
CA PHE A 190 6.88 54.27 35.24
C PHE A 190 8.30 53.77 34.98
N THR A 191 9.29 54.48 35.53
CA THR A 191 10.60 53.92 35.80
C THR A 191 10.48 53.02 37.02
N ALA A 192 9.91 51.84 36.85
CA ALA A 192 10.21 50.72 37.72
C ALA A 192 11.09 49.75 36.92
N GLN A 193 12.40 49.98 37.00
CA GLN A 193 13.37 48.90 36.84
C GLN A 193 13.08 47.88 37.94
N THR A 194 12.14 46.98 37.68
CA THR A 194 12.02 45.76 38.45
C THR A 194 13.22 44.93 38.04
N ASN A 195 14.26 44.99 38.88
CA ASN A 195 15.35 44.04 38.90
C ASN A 195 14.76 42.66 39.22
N TYR A 196 14.15 41.99 38.24
CA TYR A 196 13.92 40.56 38.34
C TYR A 196 15.31 39.96 38.40
N ILE A 197 15.66 39.45 39.57
CA ILE A 197 16.85 38.61 39.75
C ILE A 197 16.68 37.49 38.73
N THR A 198 17.37 37.61 37.60
CA THR A 198 17.43 36.55 36.59
C THR A 198 18.18 35.42 37.28
N GLN A 199 17.44 34.49 37.88
CA GLN A 199 18.06 33.26 38.35
C GLN A 199 18.53 32.56 37.08
N ARG A 200 19.84 32.67 36.80
CA ARG A 200 20.48 31.92 35.73
C ARG A 200 20.52 30.46 36.16
N ILE A 201 19.40 29.78 35.93
CA ILE A 201 19.31 28.35 36.13
C ILE A 201 20.10 27.70 34.98
N PRO A 202 20.96 26.72 35.27
CA PRO A 202 21.67 26.00 34.22
C PRO A 202 20.69 25.40 33.21
N LEU A 203 20.94 25.61 31.92
CA LEU A 203 20.06 25.13 30.84
C LEU A 203 19.86 23.60 30.89
N GLN A 204 20.88 22.87 31.33
CA GLN A 204 20.81 21.42 31.53
C GLN A 204 19.74 21.04 32.56
N HIS A 205 19.65 21.76 33.68
CA HIS A 205 18.64 21.50 34.70
C HIS A 205 17.22 21.81 34.18
N ILE A 206 17.06 22.90 33.42
CA ILE A 206 15.78 23.24 32.76
C ILE A 206 15.38 22.12 31.79
N ASN A 207 16.34 21.60 31.02
CA ASN A 207 16.10 20.50 30.07
C ASN A 207 15.69 19.19 30.77
N GLU A 208 16.29 18.86 31.91
CA GLU A 208 15.90 17.70 32.72
C GLU A 208 14.49 17.82 33.27
N ILE A 209 14.11 19.00 33.79
CA ILE A 209 12.76 19.27 34.26
C ILE A 209 11.77 19.19 33.10
N ALA A 210 12.10 19.78 31.95
CA ALA A 210 11.26 19.75 30.76
C ALA A 210 11.03 18.31 30.26
N ALA A 211 12.06 17.46 30.27
CA ALA A 211 11.92 16.04 29.94
C ALA A 211 10.98 15.31 30.92
N LYS A 212 11.07 15.60 32.22
CA LYS A 212 10.13 15.04 33.23
C LYS A 212 8.70 15.50 32.98
N GLN A 213 8.48 16.78 32.64
CA GLN A 213 7.14 17.29 32.34
C GLN A 213 6.52 16.66 31.09
N ILE A 214 7.33 16.32 30.08
CA ILE A 214 6.88 15.56 28.89
C ILE A 214 6.36 14.19 29.30
N VAL A 215 7.12 13.45 30.11
CA VAL A 215 6.71 12.12 30.61
C VAL A 215 5.44 12.23 31.44
N LEU A 216 5.35 13.19 32.36
CA LEU A 216 4.15 13.39 33.19
C LEU A 216 2.90 13.69 32.34
N LEU A 217 3.02 14.57 31.33
CA LEU A 217 1.90 14.85 30.42
C LEU A 217 1.46 13.60 29.64
N HIS A 218 2.43 12.79 29.21
CA HIS A 218 2.17 11.53 28.52
C HIS A 218 1.45 10.53 29.43
N ASP A 219 1.93 10.34 30.66
CA ASP A 219 1.37 9.42 31.65
C ASP A 219 -0.05 9.82 32.09
N GLU A 220 -0.34 11.13 32.11
CA GLU A 220 -1.71 11.65 32.31
C GLU A 220 -2.63 11.39 31.09
N GLY A 221 -2.11 10.78 30.02
CA GLY A 221 -2.82 10.54 28.78
C GLY A 221 -3.14 11.82 28.00
N GLN A 222 -2.50 12.95 28.32
CA GLN A 222 -2.73 14.22 27.64
C GLN A 222 -1.92 14.31 26.35
N LEU A 223 -2.42 15.10 25.40
CA LEU A 223 -1.64 15.49 24.23
C LEU A 223 -0.46 16.35 24.69
N VAL A 224 0.76 15.89 24.45
CA VAL A 224 1.95 16.64 24.85
C VAL A 224 2.21 17.73 23.82
N ARG A 225 1.88 18.99 24.12
CA ARG A 225 2.24 20.16 23.30
C ARG A 225 3.40 20.92 23.91
N TRP A 226 4.23 21.53 23.06
CA TRP A 226 5.36 22.34 23.53
C TRP A 226 4.90 23.50 24.43
N ASN A 227 3.75 24.11 24.13
CA ASN A 227 3.13 25.14 24.97
C ASN A 227 2.77 24.63 26.37
N ASP A 228 2.21 23.43 26.47
CA ASP A 228 1.81 22.85 27.77
C ASP A 228 3.04 22.51 28.61
N VAL A 229 4.09 22.01 27.97
CA VAL A 229 5.38 21.73 28.62
C VAL A 229 5.99 23.01 29.16
N ILE A 230 6.01 24.10 28.38
CA ILE A 230 6.50 25.41 28.85
C ILE A 230 5.68 25.89 30.04
N TRP A 231 4.35 25.85 29.94
CA TRP A 231 3.48 26.29 31.02
C TRP A 231 3.75 25.51 32.32
N ARG A 232 4.00 24.20 32.24
CA ARG A 232 4.40 23.39 33.40
C ARG A 232 5.78 23.74 33.94
N ILE A 233 6.76 24.04 33.08
CA ILE A 233 8.10 24.50 33.50
C ILE A 233 7.99 25.84 34.24
N LEU A 234 7.24 26.79 33.70
CA LEU A 234 7.01 28.11 34.30
C LEU A 234 6.32 27.98 35.66
N THR A 235 5.32 27.10 35.75
CA THR A 235 4.63 26.79 37.01
C THR A 235 5.59 26.15 38.03
N TYR A 236 6.47 25.24 37.59
CA TYR A 236 7.43 24.55 38.44
C TYR A 236 8.47 25.51 39.07
N PHE A 237 8.96 26.48 38.30
CA PHE A 237 9.91 27.48 38.81
C PHE A 237 9.24 28.69 39.48
N HIS A 238 7.91 28.76 39.48
CA HIS A 238 7.13 29.90 39.96
C HIS A 238 7.46 31.22 39.23
N VAL A 239 7.57 31.15 37.91
CA VAL A 239 7.97 32.26 37.05
C VAL A 239 6.93 32.51 35.95
N GLN A 240 6.75 33.77 35.53
CA GLN A 240 5.77 34.12 34.49
C GLN A 240 6.29 33.91 33.07
N ASP A 241 7.59 34.14 32.83
CA ASP A 241 8.21 34.09 31.50
C ASP A 241 9.51 33.28 31.49
N LEU A 242 9.83 32.70 30.32
CA LEU A 242 11.10 31.97 30.12
C LEU A 242 12.33 32.89 30.29
N GLY A 243 12.19 34.18 30.01
CA GLY A 243 13.28 35.15 30.14
C GLY A 243 13.83 35.24 31.57
N ASN A 244 12.96 35.07 32.56
CA ASN A 244 13.29 35.16 33.98
C ASN A 244 14.09 33.96 34.47
N ILE A 245 14.02 32.81 33.77
CA ILE A 245 14.89 31.64 33.99
C ILE A 245 16.13 31.63 33.07
N GLY A 246 16.36 32.72 32.33
CA GLY A 246 17.51 32.88 31.43
C GLY A 246 17.36 32.25 30.05
N VAL A 247 16.13 31.88 29.64
CA VAL A 247 15.84 31.29 28.32
C VAL A 247 15.00 32.27 27.51
N GLN A 248 15.45 32.66 26.32
CA GLN A 248 14.70 33.61 25.49
C GLN A 248 13.67 32.94 24.61
N ARG A 249 13.98 31.73 24.13
CA ARG A 249 13.15 31.00 23.18
C ARG A 249 13.04 29.53 23.60
N ALA A 250 11.86 28.96 23.43
CA ALA A 250 11.57 27.57 23.81
C ALA A 250 12.47 26.54 23.12
N ASP A 251 12.87 26.82 21.88
CA ASP A 251 13.75 25.97 21.06
C ASP A 251 15.19 25.91 21.59
N GLN A 252 15.58 26.77 22.54
CA GLN A 252 16.86 26.66 23.23
C GLN A 252 16.90 25.47 24.18
N ILE A 253 15.74 24.95 24.61
CA ILE A 253 15.64 23.76 25.45
C ILE A 253 15.60 22.53 24.52
N ALA A 254 16.63 21.70 24.56
CA ALA A 254 16.85 20.61 23.60
C ALA A 254 15.68 19.61 23.50
N CYS A 255 15.05 19.25 24.63
CA CYS A 255 13.90 18.35 24.60
C CYS A 255 12.65 18.99 23.99
N ILE A 256 12.47 20.32 24.13
CA ILE A 256 11.35 21.05 23.52
C ILE A 256 11.58 21.21 22.02
N ASP A 257 12.81 21.53 21.60
CA ASP A 257 13.18 21.56 20.18
C ASP A 257 12.96 20.18 19.52
N ASN A 258 13.35 19.10 20.19
CA ASN A 258 13.07 17.74 19.71
C ASN A 258 11.57 17.44 19.64
N LEU A 259 10.79 17.87 20.63
CA LEU A 259 9.33 17.73 20.65
C LEU A 259 8.69 18.47 19.46
N ILE A 260 9.07 19.73 19.22
CA ILE A 260 8.59 20.54 18.09
C ILE A 260 8.94 19.87 16.76
N ARG A 261 10.18 19.39 16.60
CA ARG A 261 10.60 18.67 15.39
C ARG A 261 9.81 17.38 15.18
N THR A 262 9.56 16.63 16.25
CA THR A 262 8.80 15.37 16.19
C THR A 262 7.35 15.64 15.79
N GLN A 263 6.70 16.63 16.40
CA GLN A 263 5.34 17.05 16.04
C GLN A 263 5.24 17.53 14.60
N ASN A 264 6.20 18.33 14.13
CA ASN A 264 6.23 18.80 12.74
C ASN A 264 6.38 17.64 11.75
N LYS A 265 7.26 16.67 12.05
CA LYS A 265 7.42 15.45 11.23
C LYS A 265 6.12 14.64 11.17
N ILE A 266 5.45 14.44 12.30
CA ILE A 266 4.15 13.76 12.36
C ILE A 266 3.13 14.51 11.53
N ASN A 267 3.06 15.84 11.67
CA ASN A 267 2.09 16.66 10.94
C ASN A 267 2.28 16.55 9.42
N ILE A 268 3.52 16.56 8.93
CA ILE A 268 3.84 16.38 7.51
C ILE A 268 3.47 14.97 7.05
N TYR A 269 3.77 13.95 7.88
CA TYR A 269 3.43 12.58 7.54
C TYR A 269 1.92 12.37 7.47
N VAL A 270 1.16 12.90 8.43
CA VAL A 270 -0.32 12.80 8.47
C VAL A 270 -0.95 13.50 7.26
N ASP A 271 -0.44 14.67 6.86
CA ASP A 271 -0.90 15.35 5.64
C ASP A 271 -0.65 14.48 4.40
N SER A 272 0.56 13.91 4.32
CA SER A 272 0.94 13.02 3.22
C SER A 272 0.05 11.79 3.22
N TYR A 273 -0.12 11.12 4.36
CA TYR A 273 -0.98 9.95 4.56
C TYR A 273 -2.40 10.22 4.07
N GLY A 274 -2.97 11.38 4.43
CA GLY A 274 -4.30 11.79 3.98
C GLY A 274 -4.42 11.97 2.46
N TYR A 275 -3.31 12.24 1.77
CA TYR A 275 -3.26 12.43 0.32
C TYR A 275 -3.20 11.10 -0.45
N TRP A 276 -2.25 10.21 -0.10
CA TRP A 276 -2.01 8.97 -0.85
C TRP A 276 -2.86 7.79 -0.39
N GLN A 277 -3.25 7.73 0.89
CA GLN A 277 -3.98 6.57 1.40
C GLN A 277 -5.46 6.64 1.06
N THR A 278 -5.96 5.59 0.40
CA THR A 278 -7.38 5.49 0.04
C THR A 278 -8.23 4.92 1.18
N ILE A 279 -7.71 3.91 1.87
CA ILE A 279 -8.31 3.32 3.07
C ILE A 279 -7.23 3.31 4.14
N GLY A 280 -7.48 3.97 5.26
CA GLY A 280 -6.56 4.01 6.38
C GLY A 280 -7.26 3.62 7.66
N THR A 281 -6.56 2.92 8.53
CA THR A 281 -6.99 2.66 9.91
C THR A 281 -6.09 3.42 10.87
N LEU A 282 -6.65 3.84 12.01
CA LEU A 282 -5.87 4.53 13.04
C LEU A 282 -4.73 3.65 13.55
N ASN A 283 -4.94 2.33 13.62
CA ASN A 283 -3.93 1.33 13.99
C ASN A 283 -2.72 1.34 13.03
N GLU A 284 -2.97 1.28 11.72
CA GLU A 284 -1.88 1.28 10.75
C GLU A 284 -1.15 2.62 10.76
N LEU A 285 -1.86 3.73 10.91
CA LEU A 285 -1.23 5.04 11.07
C LEU A 285 -0.34 5.10 12.33
N GLU A 286 -0.80 4.54 13.45
CA GLU A 286 -0.03 4.47 14.70
C GLU A 286 1.27 3.67 14.52
N ASN A 287 1.17 2.50 13.87
CA ASN A 287 2.32 1.66 13.55
C ASN A 287 3.29 2.33 12.56
N ASP A 288 2.77 3.00 11.53
CA ASP A 288 3.59 3.70 10.53
C ASP A 288 4.33 4.87 11.16
N LEU A 289 3.67 5.63 12.03
CA LEU A 289 4.31 6.70 12.80
C LEU A 289 5.42 6.16 13.69
N ALA A 290 5.20 5.08 14.44
CA ALA A 290 6.24 4.47 15.26
C ALA A 290 7.48 4.08 14.43
N ARG A 291 7.25 3.46 13.25
CA ARG A 291 8.32 3.04 12.33
C ARG A 291 9.15 4.19 11.79
N ILE A 292 8.55 5.34 11.47
CA ILE A 292 9.27 6.52 10.96
C ILE A 292 10.29 7.05 11.96
N PHE A 293 10.02 6.88 13.25
CA PHE A 293 10.91 7.28 14.34
C PHE A 293 11.78 6.13 14.87
N TYR A 294 11.79 4.98 14.18
CA TYR A 294 12.52 3.79 14.60
C TYR A 294 12.14 3.31 16.02
N LYS A 295 10.83 3.34 16.30
CA LYS A 295 10.22 2.87 17.55
C LYS A 295 9.35 1.65 17.27
N ASN A 296 9.16 0.80 18.29
CA ASN A 296 8.25 -0.34 18.14
C ASN A 296 6.81 0.14 18.29
N ASP A 297 6.55 0.96 19.31
CA ASP A 297 5.23 1.48 19.62
C ASP A 297 5.17 3.01 19.57
N TYR A 298 4.00 3.54 19.22
CA TYR A 298 3.76 4.99 19.20
C TYR A 298 3.89 5.64 20.58
N ASN A 299 3.56 4.89 21.64
CA ASN A 299 3.68 5.37 23.02
C ASN A 299 5.13 5.75 23.38
N GLU A 300 6.14 5.15 22.75
CA GLU A 300 7.54 5.50 22.96
C GLU A 300 7.90 6.92 22.48
N LEU A 301 7.03 7.57 21.70
CA LEU A 301 7.20 8.96 21.26
C LEU A 301 6.85 9.98 22.35
N LEU A 302 6.18 9.56 23.43
CA LEU A 302 5.78 10.42 24.55
C LEU A 302 4.96 11.65 24.10
N LEU A 303 4.08 11.46 23.13
CA LEU A 303 3.21 12.53 22.60
C LEU A 303 1.78 12.47 23.12
N GLY A 304 1.49 11.47 23.95
CA GLY A 304 0.13 11.14 24.38
C GLY A 304 -0.60 10.28 23.36
N PRO A 305 -1.92 10.07 23.52
CA PRO A 305 -2.71 9.24 22.62
C PRO A 305 -2.82 9.84 21.21
N ILE A 306 -2.64 9.01 20.19
CA ILE A 306 -2.64 9.42 18.77
C ILE A 306 -3.95 10.12 18.36
N GLU A 307 -5.08 9.67 18.90
CA GLU A 307 -6.41 10.20 18.62
C GLU A 307 -6.61 11.65 19.07
N ARG A 308 -5.81 12.12 20.04
CA ARG A 308 -5.85 13.50 20.53
C ARG A 308 -5.04 14.47 19.66
N GLN A 309 -4.28 13.96 18.69
CA GLN A 309 -3.52 14.81 17.76
C GLN A 309 -4.48 15.56 16.83
N PRO A 310 -4.44 16.91 16.75
CA PRO A 310 -5.45 17.70 16.04
C PRO A 310 -5.64 17.30 14.57
N LYS A 311 -4.54 17.03 13.85
CA LYS A 311 -4.62 16.61 12.45
C LYS A 311 -5.23 15.22 12.29
N ILE A 312 -5.00 14.32 13.24
CA ILE A 312 -5.53 12.95 13.21
C ILE A 312 -7.02 12.97 13.58
N GLU A 313 -7.39 13.78 14.58
CA GLU A 313 -8.77 14.06 14.96
C GLU A 313 -9.58 14.56 13.75
N GLU A 314 -9.01 15.46 12.95
CA GLU A 314 -9.61 15.92 11.69
C GLU A 314 -9.63 14.83 10.62
N LEU A 315 -8.50 14.15 10.41
CA LEU A 315 -8.32 13.15 9.35
C LEU A 315 -9.33 11.99 9.47
N PHE A 316 -9.63 11.56 10.71
CA PHE A 316 -10.56 10.47 11.03
C PHE A 316 -11.93 10.95 11.55
N ARG A 317 -12.17 12.26 11.63
CA ARG A 317 -13.43 12.87 12.13
C ARG A 317 -13.78 12.46 13.57
N LEU A 318 -12.77 12.38 14.43
CA LEU A 318 -12.92 11.93 15.82
C LEU A 318 -13.48 13.00 16.77
N LYS A 319 -13.73 14.23 16.29
CA LYS A 319 -14.25 15.36 17.08
C LYS A 319 -15.52 15.02 17.88
N HIS A 320 -16.31 14.06 17.39
CA HIS A 320 -17.56 13.63 17.98
C HIS A 320 -17.39 12.64 19.14
N ILE A 321 -16.19 12.10 19.34
CA ILE A 321 -15.88 11.06 20.32
C ILE A 321 -14.78 11.56 21.24
N ARG A 322 -15.12 12.54 22.09
CA ARG A 322 -14.21 12.93 23.18
C ARG A 322 -14.43 11.95 24.33
N ASN A 323 -13.43 11.08 24.56
CA ASN A 323 -13.32 10.13 25.69
C ASN A 323 -13.96 8.75 25.50
N GLU A 324 -14.41 8.37 24.30
CA GLU A 324 -14.87 6.99 24.08
C GLU A 324 -13.77 6.14 23.44
N TYR A 325 -13.84 4.83 23.69
CA TYR A 325 -12.86 3.86 23.21
C TYR A 325 -12.91 3.75 21.68
N ILE A 326 -11.77 3.95 21.03
CA ILE A 326 -11.59 3.73 19.60
C ILE A 326 -11.05 2.32 19.38
N LYS A 327 -11.66 1.59 18.44
CA LYS A 327 -11.26 0.22 18.11
C LYS A 327 -9.96 0.22 17.29
N LYS A 328 -8.82 0.13 17.99
CA LYS A 328 -7.48 0.08 17.38
C LYS A 328 -7.07 -1.27 16.80
N ASP A 329 -7.94 -2.28 16.82
CA ASP A 329 -7.56 -3.61 16.31
C ASP A 329 -7.77 -3.77 14.80
N LEU A 330 -8.49 -2.83 14.17
CA LEU A 330 -8.86 -2.93 12.77
C LEU A 330 -7.69 -2.62 11.84
N LYS A 331 -7.51 -3.46 10.83
CA LYS A 331 -6.54 -3.25 9.74
C LYS A 331 -7.26 -3.01 8.41
N THR A 332 -6.56 -2.44 7.44
CA THR A 332 -7.11 -2.23 6.09
C THR A 332 -7.54 -3.54 5.44
N SER A 333 -6.85 -4.65 5.72
CA SER A 333 -7.25 -6.00 5.28
C SER A 333 -8.64 -6.39 5.78
N ASP A 334 -8.95 -6.06 7.03
CA ASP A 334 -10.25 -6.37 7.63
C ASP A 334 -11.34 -5.51 7.00
N VAL A 335 -11.06 -4.22 6.77
CA VAL A 335 -11.97 -3.30 6.08
C VAL A 335 -12.30 -3.82 4.68
N LEU A 336 -11.30 -4.28 3.91
CA LEU A 336 -11.52 -4.86 2.59
C LEU A 336 -12.35 -6.15 2.64
N LYS A 337 -12.12 -7.00 3.64
CA LYS A 337 -12.92 -8.21 3.87
C LYS A 337 -14.38 -7.86 4.19
N TYR A 338 -14.63 -6.88 5.05
CA TYR A 338 -15.99 -6.42 5.32
C TYR A 338 -16.63 -5.78 4.09
N LEU A 339 -15.86 -5.10 3.25
CA LEU A 339 -16.35 -4.52 2.00
C LEU A 339 -16.81 -5.61 1.02
N ASP A 340 -16.02 -6.68 0.88
CA ASP A 340 -16.38 -7.86 0.07
C ASP A 340 -17.69 -8.52 0.57
N GLN A 341 -17.82 -8.70 1.89
CA GLN A 341 -19.04 -9.21 2.52
C GLN A 341 -20.25 -8.30 2.30
N TYR A 342 -20.07 -6.98 2.48
CA TYR A 342 -21.11 -5.98 2.27
C TYR A 342 -21.61 -6.00 0.82
N MET A 343 -20.69 -5.97 -0.15
CA MET A 343 -21.03 -6.00 -1.57
C MET A 343 -21.75 -7.30 -1.96
N THR A 344 -21.40 -8.42 -1.32
CA THR A 344 -22.05 -9.72 -1.55
C THR A 344 -23.46 -9.75 -0.99
N LYS A 345 -23.63 -9.27 0.25
CA LYS A 345 -24.93 -9.25 0.93
C LYS A 345 -25.94 -8.32 0.27
N GLU A 346 -25.50 -7.11 -0.05
CA GLU A 346 -26.34 -6.06 -0.65
C GLU A 346 -26.41 -6.18 -2.19
N SER A 347 -25.81 -7.23 -2.78
CA SER A 347 -25.74 -7.45 -4.24
C SER A 347 -25.17 -6.27 -5.06
N VAL A 348 -24.41 -5.39 -4.42
CA VAL A 348 -23.84 -4.16 -5.01
C VAL A 348 -22.73 -4.47 -6.03
N TRP A 349 -22.29 -5.73 -6.11
CA TRP A 349 -21.40 -6.19 -7.17
C TRP A 349 -21.92 -5.92 -8.58
N LYS A 350 -23.24 -6.09 -8.78
CA LYS A 350 -23.90 -6.06 -10.09
C LYS A 350 -24.39 -4.68 -10.48
N THR A 351 -24.57 -3.80 -9.50
CA THR A 351 -25.06 -2.45 -9.72
C THR A 351 -23.92 -1.49 -10.01
N GLU A 352 -24.12 -0.55 -10.94
CA GLU A 352 -23.21 0.58 -11.16
C GLU A 352 -23.29 1.63 -10.04
N ASN A 353 -24.27 1.50 -9.15
CA ASN A 353 -24.48 2.42 -8.04
C ASN A 353 -23.24 2.54 -7.15
N GLU A 354 -22.98 3.78 -6.75
CA GLU A 354 -21.89 4.11 -5.84
C GLU A 354 -22.13 3.50 -4.45
N ILE A 355 -21.08 2.96 -3.84
CA ILE A 355 -21.15 2.41 -2.49
C ILE A 355 -21.27 3.58 -1.52
N ASN A 356 -22.41 3.68 -0.83
CA ASN A 356 -22.57 4.64 0.26
C ASN A 356 -21.65 4.25 1.43
N VAL A 357 -20.60 5.06 1.64
CA VAL A 357 -19.56 4.83 2.67
C VAL A 357 -20.15 4.81 4.07
N GLU A 358 -21.16 5.65 4.35
CA GLU A 358 -21.79 5.71 5.67
C GLU A 358 -22.58 4.44 5.98
N HIS A 359 -23.33 3.91 5.01
CA HIS A 359 -24.02 2.62 5.16
C HIS A 359 -23.04 1.47 5.34
N PHE A 360 -21.93 1.49 4.61
CA PHE A 360 -20.85 0.52 4.77
C PHE A 360 -20.22 0.58 6.17
N PHE A 361 -19.94 1.78 6.70
CA PHE A 361 -19.43 1.93 8.06
C PHE A 361 -20.44 1.50 9.12
N LYS A 362 -21.74 1.78 8.93
CA LYS A 362 -22.81 1.24 9.79
C LYS A 362 -22.85 -0.30 9.76
N PHE A 363 -22.62 -0.91 8.59
CA PHE A 363 -22.49 -2.35 8.46
C PHE A 363 -21.31 -2.88 9.28
N ILE A 364 -20.12 -2.27 9.18
CA ILE A 364 -18.96 -2.66 9.98
C ILE A 364 -19.23 -2.47 11.48
N ALA A 365 -19.77 -1.31 11.88
CA ALA A 365 -20.11 -1.02 13.28
C ALA A 365 -21.03 -2.09 13.87
N LYS A 366 -22.02 -2.56 13.10
CA LYS A 366 -22.90 -3.66 13.50
C LYS A 366 -22.17 -4.99 13.67
N GLN A 367 -21.21 -5.32 12.80
CA GLN A 367 -20.43 -6.56 12.89
C GLN A 367 -19.45 -6.57 14.08
N ILE A 368 -18.94 -5.40 14.46
CA ILE A 368 -17.92 -5.25 15.51
C ILE A 368 -18.56 -4.82 16.85
N HIS A 369 -19.89 -4.63 16.88
CA HIS A 369 -20.66 -4.20 18.05
C HIS A 369 -20.20 -2.84 18.61
N VAL A 370 -19.97 -1.89 17.71
CA VAL A 370 -19.55 -0.52 18.03
C VAL A 370 -20.76 0.41 17.91
N LYS A 371 -20.92 1.37 18.83
CA LYS A 371 -22.10 2.24 18.89
C LYS A 371 -22.10 3.28 17.78
N ASP A 372 -20.93 3.85 17.50
CA ASP A 372 -20.75 4.94 16.54
C ASP A 372 -19.75 4.56 15.44
N ILE A 373 -19.95 5.06 14.23
CA ILE A 373 -19.08 4.80 13.09
C ILE A 373 -17.69 5.41 13.29
N TYR A 374 -17.57 6.51 14.02
CA TYR A 374 -16.28 7.18 14.25
C TYR A 374 -15.40 6.40 15.23
N GLN A 375 -15.99 5.55 16.10
CA GLN A 375 -15.25 4.67 17.02
C GLN A 375 -14.48 3.57 16.27
N LEU A 376 -14.79 3.34 14.99
CA LEU A 376 -14.07 2.38 14.15
C LEU A 376 -12.63 2.83 13.84
N GLY A 377 -12.34 4.14 13.88
CA GLY A 377 -11.03 4.66 13.51
C GLY A 377 -10.65 4.38 12.06
N ILE A 378 -11.63 4.33 11.14
CA ILE A 378 -11.42 4.07 9.71
C ILE A 378 -11.61 5.36 8.92
N ARG A 379 -10.71 5.59 7.97
CA ARG A 379 -10.84 6.60 6.91
C ARG A 379 -10.97 5.89 5.57
N MET A 380 -11.95 6.29 4.77
CA MET A 380 -12.08 5.83 3.38
C MET A 380 -12.33 7.03 2.47
N LYS A 381 -11.38 7.28 1.56
CA LYS A 381 -11.45 8.36 0.56
C LYS A 381 -12.31 7.98 -0.63
N SER A 382 -12.23 6.73 -1.08
CA SER A 382 -12.99 6.22 -2.22
C SER A 382 -13.33 4.74 -2.04
N ALA A 383 -14.63 4.45 -1.90
CA ALA A 383 -15.12 3.07 -1.93
C ALA A 383 -15.05 2.46 -3.33
N TYR A 384 -15.11 3.30 -4.38
CA TYR A 384 -14.98 2.86 -5.76
C TYR A 384 -13.61 2.22 -6.04
N LEU A 385 -12.53 2.89 -5.63
CA LEU A 385 -11.18 2.36 -5.82
C LEU A 385 -10.97 1.06 -5.02
N ALA A 386 -11.52 0.99 -3.80
CA ALA A 386 -11.52 -0.22 -2.98
C ALA A 386 -12.24 -1.39 -3.68
N ARG A 387 -13.44 -1.15 -4.22
CA ARG A 387 -14.20 -2.15 -5.01
C ARG A 387 -13.40 -2.64 -6.21
N ASN A 388 -12.78 -1.75 -6.97
CA ASN A 388 -11.99 -2.11 -8.15
C ASN A 388 -10.72 -2.90 -7.79
N CYS A 389 -10.10 -2.58 -6.64
CA CYS A 389 -8.99 -3.34 -6.10
C CYS A 389 -9.42 -4.79 -5.81
N ILE A 390 -10.55 -4.99 -5.11
CA ILE A 390 -11.06 -6.33 -4.82
C ILE A 390 -11.41 -7.09 -6.10
N LYS A 391 -12.08 -6.45 -7.08
CA LYS A 391 -12.38 -7.08 -8.38
C LYS A 391 -11.11 -7.55 -9.10
N THR A 392 -10.10 -6.69 -9.15
CA THR A 392 -8.82 -7.01 -9.81
C THR A 392 -8.10 -8.13 -9.08
N MET A 393 -8.07 -8.10 -7.74
CA MET A 393 -7.48 -9.14 -6.91
C MET A 393 -8.15 -10.50 -7.14
N GLN A 394 -9.49 -10.54 -7.13
CA GLN A 394 -10.25 -11.77 -7.40
C GLN A 394 -10.02 -12.30 -8.82
N ALA A 395 -9.97 -11.41 -9.83
CA ALA A 395 -9.69 -11.79 -11.20
C ALA A 395 -8.27 -12.38 -11.36
N ASN A 396 -7.27 -11.77 -10.73
CA ASN A 396 -5.91 -12.27 -10.72
C ASN A 396 -5.80 -13.60 -9.97
N GLN A 397 -6.44 -13.73 -8.81
CA GLN A 397 -6.48 -14.99 -8.05
C GLN A 397 -7.06 -16.14 -8.90
N ARG A 398 -8.16 -15.90 -9.63
CA ARG A 398 -8.74 -16.92 -10.53
C ARG A 398 -7.78 -17.31 -11.64
N LYS A 399 -7.10 -16.34 -12.27
CA LYS A 399 -6.10 -16.63 -13.31
C LYS A 399 -4.93 -17.46 -12.77
N THR A 400 -4.38 -17.09 -11.62
CA THR A 400 -3.29 -17.83 -10.98
C THR A 400 -3.72 -19.24 -10.60
N MET A 401 -4.94 -19.40 -10.08
CA MET A 401 -5.48 -20.71 -9.72
C MET A 401 -5.70 -21.58 -10.96
N GLU A 402 -6.16 -21.01 -12.07
CA GLU A 402 -6.31 -21.74 -13.33
C GLU A 402 -4.96 -22.19 -13.87
N ILE A 403 -3.95 -21.33 -13.85
CA ILE A 403 -2.58 -21.70 -14.25
C ILE A 403 -2.08 -22.86 -13.39
N ALA A 404 -2.17 -22.75 -12.05
CA ALA A 404 -1.76 -23.81 -11.13
C ALA A 404 -2.53 -25.13 -11.38
N ARG A 405 -3.82 -25.05 -11.69
CA ARG A 405 -4.65 -26.21 -12.03
C ARG A 405 -4.19 -26.86 -13.33
N THR A 406 -3.88 -26.08 -14.36
CA THR A 406 -3.37 -26.59 -15.64
C THR A 406 -1.99 -27.24 -15.49
N GLU A 407 -1.10 -26.65 -14.70
CA GLU A 407 0.23 -27.23 -14.42
C GLU A 407 0.11 -28.54 -13.64
N LEU A 408 -0.75 -28.57 -12.61
CA LEU A 408 -0.99 -29.79 -11.83
C LEU A 408 -1.58 -30.89 -12.70
N ASN A 409 -2.58 -30.56 -13.54
CA ASN A 409 -3.15 -31.53 -14.48
C ASN A 409 -2.11 -32.05 -15.47
N TYR A 410 -1.24 -31.18 -15.99
CA TYR A 410 -0.15 -31.58 -16.89
C TYR A 410 0.80 -32.57 -16.21
N ILE A 411 1.26 -32.26 -14.99
CA ILE A 411 2.12 -33.16 -14.19
C ILE A 411 1.42 -34.49 -13.94
N LEU A 412 0.15 -34.46 -13.55
CA LEU A 412 -0.63 -35.66 -13.28
C LEU A 412 -0.75 -36.52 -14.55
N THR A 413 -1.04 -35.92 -15.70
CA THR A 413 -1.11 -36.65 -16.97
C THR A 413 0.23 -37.23 -17.41
N ASP A 414 1.34 -36.52 -17.19
CA ASP A 414 2.69 -37.00 -17.49
C ASP A 414 3.09 -38.18 -16.59
N LEU A 415 2.75 -38.13 -15.30
CA LEU A 415 2.98 -39.23 -14.36
C LEU A 415 2.15 -40.46 -14.73
N VAL A 416 0.85 -40.28 -15.01
CA VAL A 416 -0.03 -41.38 -15.44
C VAL A 416 0.49 -41.99 -16.75
N GLN A 417 0.92 -41.17 -17.71
CA GLN A 417 1.46 -41.66 -18.96
C GLN A 417 2.76 -42.45 -18.77
N LYS A 418 3.66 -41.98 -17.91
CA LYS A 418 4.90 -42.72 -17.55
C LYS A 418 4.61 -44.05 -16.88
N GLU A 419 3.63 -44.12 -15.99
CA GLU A 419 3.23 -45.38 -15.37
C GLU A 419 2.61 -46.34 -16.38
N ILE A 420 1.75 -45.85 -17.29
CA ILE A 420 1.22 -46.66 -18.39
C ILE A 420 2.36 -47.19 -19.27
N GLU A 421 3.36 -46.37 -19.59
CA GLU A 421 4.53 -46.78 -20.37
C GLU A 421 5.40 -47.81 -19.62
N ASN A 422 5.57 -47.66 -18.31
CA ASN A 422 6.28 -48.63 -17.48
C ASN A 422 5.53 -49.97 -17.43
N ILE A 423 4.22 -49.95 -17.16
CA ILE A 423 3.38 -51.15 -17.17
C ILE A 423 3.40 -51.81 -18.55
N SER A 424 3.29 -51.04 -19.63
CA SER A 424 3.37 -51.55 -21.00
C SER A 424 4.71 -52.22 -21.30
N LYS A 425 5.84 -51.65 -20.83
CA LYS A 425 7.15 -52.29 -20.93
C LYS A 425 7.21 -53.60 -20.14
N ILE A 426 6.77 -53.60 -18.88
CA ILE A 426 6.72 -54.81 -18.04
C ILE A 426 5.89 -55.91 -18.71
N ILE A 427 4.73 -55.55 -19.26
CA ILE A 427 3.86 -56.45 -20.03
C ILE A 427 4.61 -57.00 -21.25
N ASN A 428 5.19 -56.14 -22.09
CA ASN A 428 5.87 -56.58 -23.31
C ASN A 428 7.10 -57.45 -23.02
N ASP A 429 7.94 -57.08 -22.06
CA ASP A 429 9.12 -57.86 -21.66
C ASP A 429 8.74 -59.25 -21.13
N LYS A 430 7.63 -59.35 -20.38
CA LYS A 430 7.10 -60.62 -19.87
C LYS A 430 6.41 -61.44 -20.99
N LEU A 431 5.71 -60.80 -21.93
CA LEU A 431 4.99 -61.47 -23.01
C LEU A 431 5.90 -61.92 -24.17
N ASP A 432 7.04 -61.29 -24.42
CA ASP A 432 7.95 -61.64 -25.53
C ASP A 432 8.60 -63.02 -25.36
N ASN A 433 8.61 -63.59 -24.15
CA ASN A 433 9.26 -64.87 -23.86
C ASN A 433 8.31 -66.09 -23.78
N ASN A 434 6.98 -65.94 -23.87
CA ASN A 434 6.07 -67.09 -23.71
C ASN A 434 4.71 -66.93 -24.42
N ASN A 435 4.57 -67.55 -25.60
CA ASN A 435 3.34 -67.58 -26.40
C ASN A 435 2.11 -68.17 -25.68
N GLN A 436 2.30 -68.96 -24.63
CA GLN A 436 1.20 -69.51 -23.82
C GLN A 436 0.63 -68.49 -22.82
N GLN A 437 1.49 -67.66 -22.20
CA GLN A 437 1.04 -66.61 -21.28
C GLN A 437 0.24 -65.52 -22.00
N ARG A 438 0.58 -65.22 -23.26
CA ARG A 438 -0.21 -64.28 -24.09
C ARG A 438 -1.68 -64.69 -24.23
N LYS A 439 -1.96 -66.00 -24.37
CA LYS A 439 -3.32 -66.52 -24.51
C LYS A 439 -4.11 -66.45 -23.20
N ILE A 440 -3.43 -66.60 -22.07
CA ILE A 440 -4.04 -66.52 -20.73
C ILE A 440 -4.41 -65.06 -20.41
N TYR A 441 -3.47 -64.12 -20.59
CA TYR A 441 -3.75 -62.70 -20.36
C TYR A 441 -4.77 -62.12 -21.35
N ALA A 442 -4.81 -62.59 -22.60
CA ALA A 442 -5.84 -62.16 -23.57
C ALA A 442 -7.27 -62.59 -23.19
N SER A 443 -7.43 -63.51 -22.23
CA SER A 443 -8.73 -63.98 -21.74
C SER A 443 -9.11 -63.42 -20.36
N MET A 444 -8.24 -62.62 -19.73
CA MET A 444 -8.49 -62.00 -18.43
C MET A 444 -9.03 -60.58 -18.55
N ASP A 445 -9.73 -60.12 -17.52
CA ASP A 445 -10.24 -58.75 -17.43
C ASP A 445 -9.07 -57.77 -17.14
N PRO A 446 -9.04 -56.55 -17.70
CA PRO A 446 -7.88 -55.65 -17.59
C PRO A 446 -7.46 -55.31 -16.15
N ILE A 447 -8.41 -55.33 -15.21
CA ILE A 447 -8.15 -55.08 -13.78
C ILE A 447 -7.41 -56.26 -13.14
N ASP A 448 -7.78 -57.50 -13.50
CA ASP A 448 -7.16 -58.71 -12.99
C ASP A 448 -5.74 -58.90 -13.53
N ILE A 449 -5.49 -58.49 -14.77
CA ILE A 449 -4.15 -58.47 -15.38
C ILE A 449 -3.24 -57.50 -14.61
N ILE A 450 -3.75 -56.32 -14.26
CA ILE A 450 -2.97 -55.31 -13.52
C ILE A 450 -2.66 -55.81 -12.10
N ASN A 451 -3.63 -56.41 -11.40
CA ASN A 451 -3.40 -56.96 -10.05
C ASN A 451 -2.39 -58.12 -10.06
N ASP A 452 -2.50 -59.06 -11.00
CA ASP A 452 -1.57 -60.20 -11.13
C ASP A 452 -0.15 -59.75 -11.52
N LEU A 453 0.00 -58.59 -12.17
CA LEU A 453 1.30 -58.00 -12.49
C LEU A 453 1.92 -57.23 -11.32
N ILE A 454 1.10 -56.59 -10.48
CA ILE A 454 1.53 -55.81 -9.31
C ILE A 454 1.88 -56.72 -8.13
N ASP A 455 1.11 -57.79 -7.89
CA ASP A 455 1.31 -58.73 -6.77
C ASP A 455 2.61 -59.57 -6.88
N PHE A 456 3.32 -59.49 -8.01
CA PHE A 456 4.57 -60.22 -8.24
C PHE A 456 5.85 -59.44 -7.90
N ASP A 457 5.79 -58.12 -7.65
CA ASP A 457 6.97 -57.31 -7.28
C ASP A 457 7.30 -57.35 -5.77
N ASP A 458 6.45 -57.97 -4.94
CA ASP A 458 6.65 -58.13 -3.48
C ASP A 458 7.31 -59.46 -3.07
N LYS A 459 7.97 -60.19 -4.00
CA LYS A 459 8.68 -61.46 -3.72
C LYS A 459 10.17 -61.46 -4.03
#